data_AF-A0A0D2MJQ4-F1
#
_entry.id   AF-A0A0D2MJQ4-F1
#
_cell.length_a   1.000
_cell.length_b   1.000
_cell.length_c   1.000
_cell.angle_alpha   90.00
_cell.angle_beta   90.00
_cell.angle_gamma   90.00
#
_symmetry.space_group_name_H-M   'P 1'
#
loop_
_entity.id
_entity.type
_entity.pdbx_description
1 polymer ?
#
loop_
_entity_poly.entity_id
_entity_poly.type
_entity_poly.pdbx_seq_one_letter_code
_entity_poly.pdbx_strand_id
1 'polypeptide(L)'
;MMLQHHAPSRALGTGTSAAAARVAIMCTPRPYRGAGARPAAAPLGSTMSVDGIELPAEIKVPKEASKEGKVLHPDLINPNILKTQYAVRGELYLRADKMRREGRDIIFTNIGNPHNLGAQPKTFTRQLVALCAAPWLLDDPRAAELFPSDVMQRARKLLGTFTGGIGAYTDSRGNAAVRREVADFIQRRDGHPSNPEHIYLTDGASPGVRIMINAIIRDRVRVCVCV
;
A
#
# COMPACT_ATOMS: atom_id res chain seq x y z
N MET A 1 -54.48 42.06 7.26
CA MET A 1 -55.37 42.78 8.20
C MET A 1 -56.04 41.72 9.06
N MET A 2 -55.65 41.62 10.35
CA MET A 2 -56.19 40.76 11.43
C MET A 2 -56.14 39.21 11.18
N LEU A 3 -55.68 38.31 12.05
CA LEU A 3 -55.62 38.19 13.52
C LEU A 3 -54.51 37.19 13.94
N GLN A 4 -53.88 37.45 15.11
CA GLN A 4 -53.59 36.58 16.28
C GLN A 4 -53.18 35.08 16.10
N HIS A 5 -52.37 34.39 16.90
CA HIS A 5 -51.82 34.55 18.26
C HIS A 5 -50.81 33.39 18.52
N HIS A 6 -49.96 33.56 19.55
CA HIS A 6 -49.26 32.56 20.41
C HIS A 6 -47.72 32.50 20.34
N ALA A 7 -47.09 33.07 21.38
CA ALA A 7 -45.86 32.58 22.00
C ALA A 7 -46.24 31.49 23.04
N PRO A 8 -45.31 30.60 23.47
CA PRO A 8 -44.45 30.89 24.63
C PRO A 8 -43.01 30.31 24.51
N SER A 9 -41.98 31.00 24.99
CA SER A 9 -41.31 30.91 26.32
C SER A 9 -40.13 29.92 26.44
N ARG A 10 -38.98 30.54 26.76
CA ARG A 10 -37.72 30.10 27.40
C ARG A 10 -37.59 28.69 28.02
N ALA A 11 -36.51 28.04 27.60
CA ALA A 11 -35.34 27.55 28.35
C ALA A 11 -35.51 26.76 29.68
N LEU A 12 -35.01 25.52 29.65
CA LEU A 12 -34.33 24.72 30.69
C LEU A 12 -33.46 23.72 29.88
N GLY A 13 -32.15 23.54 30.05
CA GLY A 13 -31.40 23.39 31.29
C GLY A 13 -30.95 21.93 31.42
N THR A 14 -29.78 21.62 30.83
CA THR A 14 -28.75 20.63 31.27
C THR A 14 -29.14 19.18 31.64
N GLY A 15 -28.41 18.22 31.04
CA GLY A 15 -27.98 17.01 31.76
C GLY A 15 -28.24 15.65 31.09
N THR A 16 -27.63 15.35 29.95
CA THR A 16 -27.49 13.97 29.47
C THR A 16 -26.26 13.31 30.11
N SER A 17 -26.49 12.54 31.18
CA SER A 17 -25.53 11.56 31.69
C SER A 17 -25.45 10.38 30.71
N ALA A 18 -24.44 10.37 29.84
CA ALA A 18 -24.10 9.22 29.02
C ALA A 18 -23.41 8.16 29.89
N ALA A 19 -24.14 7.10 30.24
CA ALA A 19 -23.57 5.89 30.81
C ALA A 19 -22.68 5.21 29.75
N ALA A 20 -21.37 5.27 29.95
CA ALA A 20 -20.39 4.58 29.12
C ALA A 20 -20.46 3.06 29.39
N ALA A 21 -21.13 2.32 28.51
CA ALA A 21 -21.00 0.87 28.45
C ALA A 21 -19.59 0.51 27.95
N ARG A 22 -18.68 0.22 28.88
CA ARG A 22 -17.39 -0.40 28.59
C ARG A 22 -17.61 -1.86 28.17
N VAL A 23 -17.52 -2.15 26.88
CA VAL A 23 -17.33 -3.53 26.40
C VAL A 23 -15.88 -3.90 26.66
N ALA A 24 -15.64 -4.64 27.74
CA ALA A 24 -14.36 -5.28 28.00
C ALA A 24 -14.19 -6.46 27.01
N ILE A 25 -13.26 -6.34 26.08
CA ILE A 25 -12.83 -7.48 25.25
C ILE A 25 -11.94 -8.35 26.15
N MET A 26 -12.54 -9.35 26.77
CA MET A 26 -11.86 -10.34 27.58
C MET A 26 -11.19 -11.35 26.63
N CYS A 27 -9.93 -11.13 26.29
CA CYS A 27 -9.11 -12.09 25.56
C CYS A 27 -8.74 -13.25 26.49
N THR A 28 -9.57 -14.30 26.54
CA THR A 28 -9.16 -15.58 27.11
C THR A 28 -8.29 -16.33 26.10
N PRO A 29 -7.10 -16.84 26.47
CA PRO A 29 -6.30 -17.67 25.58
C PRO A 29 -7.00 -19.02 25.37
N ARG A 30 -7.34 -19.35 24.11
CA ARG A 30 -7.79 -20.71 23.76
C ARG A 30 -6.55 -21.62 23.63
N PRO A 31 -6.58 -22.83 24.23
CA PRO A 31 -5.48 -23.77 24.13
C PRO A 31 -5.35 -24.32 22.70
N TYR A 32 -4.13 -24.36 22.20
CA TYR A 32 -3.76 -24.94 20.92
C TYR A 32 -4.00 -26.46 20.96
N ARG A 33 -4.88 -26.98 20.09
CA ARG A 33 -5.06 -28.43 19.90
C ARG A 33 -3.84 -28.98 19.16
N GLY A 34 -3.11 -29.89 19.81
CA GLY A 34 -1.86 -30.47 19.33
C GLY A 34 -1.98 -31.16 17.97
N ALA A 35 -1.05 -30.83 17.07
CA ALA A 35 -0.67 -31.70 15.96
C ALA A 35 0.25 -32.80 16.51
N GLY A 36 0.03 -34.03 16.03
CA GLY A 36 0.64 -35.26 16.52
C GLY A 36 2.17 -35.25 16.62
N ALA A 37 2.66 -36.13 17.49
CA ALA A 37 4.08 -36.34 17.81
C ALA A 37 4.96 -36.40 16.56
N ARG A 38 5.91 -35.47 16.46
CA ARG A 38 7.06 -35.57 15.56
C ARG A 38 8.11 -36.51 16.19
N PRO A 39 8.80 -37.37 15.43
CA PRO A 39 9.89 -38.17 15.96
C PRO A 39 11.05 -37.28 16.43
N ALA A 40 11.79 -37.78 17.41
CA ALA A 40 12.86 -37.09 18.12
C ALA A 40 13.93 -36.49 17.18
N ALA A 41 14.37 -35.28 17.49
CA ALA A 41 15.46 -34.60 16.80
C ALA A 41 16.77 -35.38 16.98
N ALA A 42 17.48 -35.60 15.87
CA ALA A 42 18.85 -36.10 15.88
C ALA A 42 19.80 -35.05 16.54
N PRO A 43 20.88 -35.49 17.21
CA PRO A 43 21.73 -34.57 17.97
C PRO A 43 22.48 -33.62 17.03
N LEU A 44 22.62 -32.36 17.47
CA LEU A 44 23.44 -31.35 16.80
C LEU A 44 24.90 -31.83 16.76
N GLY A 45 25.37 -32.15 15.56
CA GLY A 45 26.76 -32.41 15.25
C GLY A 45 27.29 -31.40 14.24
N SER A 46 28.46 -30.85 14.57
CA SER A 46 29.36 -30.00 13.76
C SER A 46 29.03 -28.50 13.63
N THR A 47 29.96 -27.72 14.18
CA THR A 47 30.23 -26.32 13.84
C THR A 47 30.42 -26.19 12.33
N MET A 48 29.55 -25.45 11.66
CA MET A 48 29.79 -25.05 10.27
C MET A 48 30.82 -23.92 10.27
N SER A 49 32.04 -24.23 9.87
CA SER A 49 33.05 -23.24 9.51
C SER A 49 32.53 -22.41 8.34
N VAL A 50 32.70 -21.09 8.41
CA VAL A 50 32.31 -20.13 7.34
C VAL A 50 33.32 -20.11 6.18
N ASP A 51 34.33 -20.97 6.23
CA ASP A 51 35.37 -21.12 5.21
C ASP A 51 34.84 -21.98 4.06
N GLY A 52 34.08 -21.39 3.14
CA GLY A 52 33.62 -22.13 1.96
C GLY A 52 32.52 -21.50 1.11
N ILE A 53 32.09 -20.26 1.38
CA ILE A 53 31.26 -19.53 0.42
C ILE A 53 32.18 -19.02 -0.68
N GLU A 54 32.46 -19.85 -1.67
CA GLU A 54 33.03 -19.39 -2.93
C GLU A 54 32.05 -18.39 -3.57
N LEU A 55 32.50 -17.13 -3.66
CA LEU A 55 31.88 -16.12 -4.50
C LEU A 55 31.82 -16.71 -5.92
N PRO A 56 30.65 -16.68 -6.60
CA PRO A 56 30.59 -17.21 -7.95
C PRO A 56 31.58 -16.45 -8.84
N ALA A 57 32.30 -17.20 -9.67
CA ALA A 57 33.17 -16.68 -10.71
C ALA A 57 32.47 -15.55 -11.48
N GLU A 58 33.23 -14.49 -11.79
CA GLU A 58 32.78 -13.32 -12.53
C GLU A 58 31.77 -13.71 -13.62
N ILE A 59 30.58 -13.10 -13.55
CA ILE A 59 29.59 -13.20 -14.62
C ILE A 59 30.28 -12.67 -15.87
N LYS A 60 30.59 -13.54 -16.84
CA LYS A 60 31.10 -13.13 -18.14
C LYS A 60 30.04 -12.28 -18.83
N VAL A 61 30.21 -10.96 -18.70
CA VAL A 61 29.40 -9.97 -19.40
C VAL A 61 29.69 -10.13 -20.90
N PRO A 62 28.67 -10.21 -21.77
CA PRO A 62 28.86 -10.23 -23.21
C PRO A 62 29.73 -9.05 -23.65
N LYS A 63 30.61 -9.28 -24.63
CA LYS A 63 31.54 -8.27 -25.18
C LYS A 63 30.82 -6.94 -25.40
N GLU A 64 31.25 -5.92 -24.66
CA GLU A 64 30.68 -4.58 -24.67
C GLU A 64 30.60 -4.00 -26.10
N ALA A 65 29.48 -3.34 -26.41
CA ALA A 65 29.35 -2.53 -27.61
C ALA A 65 30.47 -1.47 -27.63
N SER A 66 31.03 -1.06 -28.77
CA SER A 66 32.14 -0.10 -28.72
C SER A 66 31.67 1.29 -28.24
N LYS A 67 32.46 1.92 -27.36
CA LYS A 67 32.28 3.31 -26.88
C LYS A 67 32.22 4.35 -28.02
N GLU A 68 32.74 4.01 -29.19
CA GLU A 68 32.81 4.86 -30.38
C GLU A 68 31.50 4.87 -31.20
N GLY A 69 30.53 3.99 -30.87
CA GLY A 69 29.27 3.87 -31.59
C GLY A 69 28.11 4.60 -30.92
N LYS A 70 27.15 5.07 -31.74
CA LYS A 70 25.83 5.62 -31.35
C LYS A 70 24.88 4.57 -30.73
N VAL A 71 25.43 3.63 -29.96
CA VAL A 71 24.73 2.51 -29.33
C VAL A 71 24.81 2.65 -27.81
N LEU A 72 23.77 2.18 -27.13
CA LEU A 72 23.69 2.24 -25.67
C LEU A 72 24.82 1.39 -25.05
N HIS A 73 25.76 2.05 -24.36
CA HIS A 73 26.94 1.43 -23.76
C HIS A 73 27.05 1.78 -22.26
N PRO A 74 27.43 0.85 -21.36
CA PRO A 74 27.54 1.12 -19.92
C PRO A 74 28.34 2.38 -19.57
N ASP A 75 29.50 2.60 -20.20
CA ASP A 75 30.33 3.79 -19.97
C ASP A 75 29.69 5.11 -20.43
N LEU A 76 28.68 5.03 -21.31
CA LEU A 76 27.95 6.19 -21.84
C LEU A 76 26.65 6.46 -21.08
N ILE A 77 26.27 5.60 -20.12
CA ILE A 77 25.09 5.78 -19.28
C ILE A 77 25.40 6.77 -18.16
N ASN A 78 24.37 7.49 -17.70
CA ASN A 78 24.47 8.40 -16.56
C ASN A 78 25.16 7.70 -15.36
N PRO A 79 26.30 8.20 -14.87
CA PRO A 79 27.08 7.55 -13.82
C PRO A 79 26.31 7.41 -12.49
N ASN A 80 25.28 8.23 -12.26
CA ASN A 80 24.41 8.08 -11.09
C ASN A 80 23.56 6.81 -11.16
N ILE A 81 23.16 6.37 -12.36
CA ILE A 81 22.45 5.10 -12.56
C ILE A 81 23.38 3.93 -12.21
N LEU A 82 24.63 3.98 -12.70
CA LEU A 82 25.64 2.95 -12.42
C LEU A 82 25.97 2.84 -10.92
N LYS A 83 25.97 3.97 -10.19
CA LYS A 83 26.24 4.02 -8.75
C LYS A 83 25.03 3.68 -7.88
N THR A 84 23.81 3.72 -8.43
CA THR A 84 22.59 3.48 -7.65
C THR A 84 22.48 2.01 -7.28
N GLN A 85 22.19 1.74 -6.00
CA GLN A 85 22.01 0.38 -5.49
C GLN A 85 20.58 0.20 -4.96
N TYR A 86 19.96 -0.93 -5.32
CA TYR A 86 18.63 -1.33 -4.82
C TYR A 86 18.68 -2.75 -4.25
N ALA A 87 19.15 -2.85 -3.00
CA ALA A 87 19.49 -4.12 -2.36
C ALA A 87 18.29 -5.06 -2.14
N VAL A 88 17.06 -4.53 -2.06
CA VAL A 88 15.81 -5.31 -1.85
C VAL A 88 15.61 -6.38 -2.93
N ARG A 89 16.08 -6.13 -4.16
CA ARG A 89 16.09 -7.09 -5.28
C ARG A 89 17.50 -7.28 -5.85
N GLY A 90 18.52 -7.19 -4.99
CA GLY A 90 19.93 -7.34 -5.37
C GLY A 90 20.40 -8.79 -5.48
N GLU A 91 21.70 -9.00 -5.31
CA GLU A 91 22.38 -10.29 -5.50
C GLU A 91 21.78 -11.43 -4.67
N LEU A 92 21.41 -11.16 -3.41
CA LEU A 92 20.82 -12.17 -2.54
C LEU A 92 19.50 -12.69 -3.11
N TYR A 93 18.66 -11.80 -3.64
CA TYR A 93 17.41 -12.20 -4.29
C TYR A 93 17.69 -13.03 -5.55
N LEU A 94 18.65 -12.63 -6.39
CA LEU A 94 19.02 -13.37 -7.60
C LEU A 94 19.53 -14.79 -7.28
N ARG A 95 20.35 -14.92 -6.24
CA ARG A 95 20.85 -16.22 -5.79
C ARG A 95 19.73 -17.10 -5.23
N ALA A 96 18.85 -16.54 -4.40
CA ALA A 96 17.68 -17.23 -3.87
C ALA A 96 16.72 -17.69 -4.99
N ASP A 97 16.53 -16.85 -6.01
CA ASP A 97 15.71 -17.16 -7.18
C ASP A 97 16.33 -18.26 -8.06
N LYS A 98 17.66 -18.28 -8.22
CA LYS A 98 18.37 -19.40 -8.86
C LYS A 98 18.15 -20.70 -8.08
N MET A 99 18.34 -20.69 -6.76
CA MET A 99 18.12 -21.87 -5.90
C MET A 99 16.68 -22.38 -5.97
N ARG A 100 15.70 -21.47 -6.03
CA ARG A 100 14.29 -21.83 -6.23
C ARG A 100 14.07 -22.55 -7.56
N ARG A 101 14.66 -22.05 -8.66
CA ARG A 101 14.58 -22.71 -9.98
C ARG A 101 15.26 -24.09 -9.99
N GLU A 102 16.29 -24.28 -9.18
CA GLU A 102 16.95 -25.57 -8.94
C GLU A 102 16.10 -26.52 -8.07
N GLY A 103 14.87 -26.13 -7.69
CA GLY A 103 13.93 -26.97 -6.96
C GLY A 103 14.02 -26.85 -5.43
N ARG A 104 14.78 -25.88 -4.90
CA ARG A 104 14.81 -25.62 -3.45
C ARG A 104 13.54 -24.89 -3.02
N ASP A 105 13.01 -25.27 -1.87
CA ASP A 105 11.97 -24.50 -1.21
C ASP A 105 12.56 -23.24 -0.59
N ILE A 106 12.14 -22.07 -1.10
CA ILE A 106 12.68 -20.76 -0.72
C ILE A 106 11.51 -19.85 -0.35
N ILE A 107 11.53 -19.35 0.88
CA ILE A 107 10.57 -18.36 1.36
C ILE A 107 11.19 -16.96 1.23
N PHE A 108 10.64 -16.15 0.34
CA PHE A 108 11.09 -14.77 0.16
C PHE A 108 10.53 -13.85 1.24
N THR A 109 11.39 -13.39 2.15
CA THR A 109 11.06 -12.42 3.21
C THR A 109 11.68 -11.05 2.97
N ASN A 110 12.30 -10.83 1.80
CA ASN A 110 13.01 -9.60 1.45
C ASN A 110 12.10 -8.45 1.01
N ILE A 111 10.83 -8.72 0.66
CA ILE A 111 9.87 -7.71 0.21
C ILE A 111 8.62 -7.78 1.09
N GLY A 112 8.16 -6.63 1.56
CA GLY A 112 6.85 -6.47 2.20
C GLY A 112 5.69 -6.67 1.22
N ASN A 113 5.51 -7.90 0.73
CA ASN A 113 4.42 -8.30 -0.17
C ASN A 113 3.45 -9.23 0.57
N PRO A 114 2.58 -8.69 1.43
CA PRO A 114 1.79 -9.50 2.37
C PRO A 114 0.85 -10.49 1.66
N HIS A 115 0.28 -10.12 0.50
CA HIS A 115 -0.59 -11.03 -0.24
C HIS A 115 0.16 -12.26 -0.78
N ASN A 116 1.42 -12.10 -1.20
CA ASN A 116 2.25 -13.23 -1.64
C ASN A 116 2.61 -14.17 -0.48
N LEU A 117 2.53 -13.69 0.76
CA LEU A 117 2.71 -14.47 1.98
C LEU A 117 1.38 -14.98 2.58
N GLY A 118 0.28 -14.89 1.83
CA GLY A 118 -1.02 -15.45 2.22
C GLY A 118 -1.97 -14.50 2.96
N ALA A 119 -1.63 -13.22 3.10
CA ALA A 119 -2.56 -12.24 3.63
C ALA A 119 -3.81 -12.16 2.74
N GLN A 120 -4.99 -12.27 3.34
CA GLN A 120 -6.25 -12.22 2.61
C GLN A 120 -6.57 -10.77 2.21
N PRO A 121 -6.96 -10.52 0.94
CA PRO A 121 -7.40 -9.20 0.53
C PRO A 121 -8.63 -8.73 1.32
N LYS A 122 -8.74 -7.42 1.53
CA LYS A 122 -9.92 -6.84 2.18
C LYS A 122 -11.13 -6.88 1.24
N THR A 123 -12.19 -7.58 1.64
CA THR A 123 -13.39 -7.84 0.83
C THR A 123 -14.05 -6.55 0.33
N PHE A 124 -14.28 -5.58 1.22
CA PHE A 124 -14.89 -4.29 0.90
C PHE A 124 -14.17 -3.59 -0.27
N THR A 125 -12.84 -3.48 -0.19
CA THR A 125 -12.03 -2.82 -1.22
C THR A 125 -12.11 -3.55 -2.56
N ARG A 126 -12.10 -4.89 -2.54
CA ARG A 126 -12.18 -5.71 -3.76
C ARG A 126 -13.54 -5.55 -4.45
N GLN A 127 -14.62 -5.61 -3.68
CA GLN A 127 -15.97 -5.44 -4.18
C GLN A 127 -16.17 -4.02 -4.75
N LEU A 128 -15.68 -3.00 -4.05
CA LEU A 128 -15.76 -1.61 -4.51
C LEU A 128 -15.04 -1.42 -5.85
N VAL A 129 -13.80 -1.90 -5.97
CA VAL A 129 -13.03 -1.80 -7.22
C VAL A 129 -13.72 -2.55 -8.36
N ALA A 130 -14.30 -3.73 -8.09
CA ALA A 130 -15.06 -4.48 -9.09
C ALA A 130 -16.26 -3.69 -9.63
N LEU A 131 -17.06 -3.08 -8.75
CA LEU A 131 -18.19 -2.24 -9.16
C LEU A 131 -17.76 -0.97 -9.90
N CYS A 132 -16.62 -0.36 -9.53
CA CYS A 132 -16.11 0.78 -10.26
C CYS A 132 -15.56 0.41 -11.65
N ALA A 133 -14.98 -0.79 -11.81
CA ALA A 133 -14.48 -1.29 -13.08
C ALA A 133 -15.58 -1.78 -14.02
N ALA A 134 -16.68 -2.29 -13.47
CA ALA A 134 -17.85 -2.77 -14.20
C ALA A 134 -19.12 -2.03 -13.75
N PRO A 135 -19.27 -0.73 -14.06
CA PRO A 135 -20.33 0.11 -13.50
C PRO A 135 -21.74 -0.33 -13.89
N TRP A 136 -21.92 -1.03 -15.01
CA TRP A 136 -23.22 -1.60 -15.42
C TRP A 136 -23.79 -2.60 -14.42
N LEU A 137 -22.95 -3.21 -13.56
CA LEU A 137 -23.41 -4.08 -12.49
C LEU A 137 -24.23 -3.33 -11.44
N LEU A 138 -24.03 -2.02 -11.29
CA LEU A 138 -24.80 -1.25 -10.33
C LEU A 138 -26.29 -1.19 -10.69
N ASP A 139 -26.63 -1.34 -11.97
CA ASP A 139 -28.01 -1.25 -12.44
C ASP A 139 -28.67 -2.64 -12.60
N ASP A 140 -27.90 -3.72 -12.40
CA ASP A 140 -28.43 -5.09 -12.37
C ASP A 140 -29.13 -5.36 -11.03
N PRO A 141 -30.42 -5.73 -11.03
CA PRO A 141 -31.14 -6.05 -9.79
C PRO A 141 -30.48 -7.15 -8.96
N ARG A 142 -29.76 -8.08 -9.59
CA ARG A 142 -29.06 -9.19 -8.92
C ARG A 142 -27.81 -8.72 -8.18
N ALA A 143 -27.29 -7.53 -8.48
CA ALA A 143 -26.11 -7.02 -7.78
C ALA A 143 -26.37 -6.78 -6.30
N ALA A 144 -27.62 -6.46 -5.91
CA ALA A 144 -28.00 -6.32 -4.51
C ALA A 144 -27.92 -7.64 -3.72
N GLU A 145 -27.95 -8.78 -4.40
CA GLU A 145 -27.76 -10.11 -3.79
C GLU A 145 -26.26 -10.45 -3.60
N LEU A 146 -25.39 -9.88 -4.44
CA LEU A 146 -23.96 -10.18 -4.50
C LEU A 146 -23.10 -9.17 -3.73
N PHE A 147 -23.56 -7.93 -3.61
CA PHE A 147 -22.81 -6.82 -3.04
C PHE A 147 -23.55 -6.18 -1.86
N PRO A 148 -22.86 -5.95 -0.73
CA PRO A 148 -23.42 -5.19 0.38
C PRO A 148 -23.85 -3.78 -0.04
N SER A 149 -24.91 -3.26 0.58
CA SER A 149 -25.52 -1.97 0.22
C SER A 149 -24.58 -0.77 0.43
N ASP A 150 -23.72 -0.83 1.44
CA ASP A 150 -22.69 0.18 1.71
C ASP A 150 -21.62 0.23 0.60
N VAL A 151 -21.21 -0.93 0.07
CA VAL A 151 -20.29 -1.01 -1.08
C VAL A 151 -20.95 -0.41 -2.33
N MET A 152 -22.19 -0.76 -2.62
CA MET A 152 -22.91 -0.22 -3.78
C MET A 152 -23.08 1.30 -3.69
N GLN A 153 -23.48 1.81 -2.51
CA GLN A 153 -23.60 3.25 -2.27
C GLN A 153 -22.25 3.95 -2.44
N ARG A 154 -21.17 3.35 -1.89
CA ARG A 154 -19.81 3.88 -2.03
C ARG A 154 -19.35 3.90 -3.48
N ALA A 155 -19.63 2.85 -4.26
CA ALA A 155 -19.29 2.78 -5.68
C ALA A 155 -20.00 3.87 -6.48
N ARG A 156 -21.31 4.06 -6.29
CA ARG A 156 -22.07 5.14 -6.94
C ARG A 156 -21.53 6.52 -6.56
N LYS A 157 -21.26 6.75 -5.27
CA LYS A 157 -20.66 8.02 -4.80
C LYS A 157 -19.33 8.27 -5.50
N LEU A 158 -18.44 7.27 -5.54
CA LEU A 158 -17.12 7.41 -6.15
C LEU A 158 -17.23 7.68 -7.66
N LEU A 159 -17.99 6.87 -8.40
CA LEU A 159 -18.20 7.04 -9.84
C LEU A 159 -18.77 8.42 -10.18
N GLY A 160 -19.67 8.97 -9.37
CA GLY A 160 -20.21 10.32 -9.53
C GLY A 160 -19.16 11.44 -9.42
N THR A 161 -17.97 11.15 -8.91
CA THR A 161 -16.85 12.12 -8.82
C THR A 161 -15.89 12.07 -10.01
N PHE A 162 -15.97 11.03 -10.86
CA PHE A 162 -15.10 10.87 -12.02
C PHE A 162 -15.85 11.20 -13.31
N THR A 163 -15.54 12.35 -13.91
CA THR A 163 -16.06 12.73 -15.23
C THR A 163 -15.47 11.80 -16.29
N GLY A 164 -16.32 11.02 -16.96
CA GLY A 164 -15.87 10.00 -17.93
C GLY A 164 -15.51 8.65 -17.32
N GLY A 165 -15.83 8.43 -16.03
CA GLY A 165 -15.55 7.18 -15.32
C GLY A 165 -14.09 7.04 -14.86
N ILE A 166 -13.76 5.89 -14.27
CA ILE A 166 -12.45 5.69 -13.61
C ILE A 166 -11.26 5.55 -14.58
N GLY A 167 -11.51 5.46 -15.89
CA GLY A 167 -10.47 5.37 -16.92
C GLY A 167 -10.02 6.72 -17.47
N ALA A 168 -10.72 7.81 -17.14
CA ALA A 168 -10.36 9.14 -17.58
C ALA A 168 -9.20 9.72 -16.77
N TYR A 169 -8.42 10.61 -17.38
CA TYR A 169 -7.44 11.41 -16.66
C TYR A 169 -8.13 12.31 -15.63
N THR A 170 -7.44 12.53 -14.51
CA THR A 170 -7.87 13.47 -13.47
C THR A 170 -6.96 14.69 -13.45
N ASP A 171 -7.27 15.67 -12.59
CA ASP A 171 -6.33 16.73 -12.23
C ASP A 171 -4.94 16.15 -11.88
N SER A 172 -3.87 16.90 -12.13
CA SER A 172 -2.50 16.42 -11.93
C SER A 172 -2.19 16.06 -10.46
N ARG A 173 -2.97 16.55 -9.50
CA ARG A 173 -2.87 16.20 -8.08
C ARG A 173 -3.75 15.01 -7.71
N GLY A 174 -4.59 14.56 -8.64
CA GLY A 174 -5.62 13.55 -8.45
C GLY A 174 -7.03 14.14 -8.27
N ASN A 175 -8.02 13.27 -8.31
CA ASN A 175 -9.43 13.62 -8.18
C ASN A 175 -9.71 14.46 -6.93
N ALA A 176 -10.37 15.62 -7.09
CA ALA A 176 -10.61 16.57 -6.01
C ALA A 176 -11.47 16.01 -4.86
N ALA A 177 -12.47 15.20 -5.16
CA ALA A 177 -13.31 14.58 -4.13
C ALA A 177 -12.52 13.55 -3.32
N VAL A 178 -11.66 12.77 -3.98
CA VAL A 178 -10.78 11.81 -3.29
C VAL A 178 -9.77 12.55 -2.40
N ARG A 179 -9.15 13.64 -2.90
CA ARG A 179 -8.25 14.48 -2.08
C ARG A 179 -8.94 15.04 -0.84
N ARG A 180 -10.20 15.45 -0.96
CA ARG A 180 -11.01 15.89 0.19
C ARG A 180 -11.20 14.78 1.22
N GLU A 181 -11.54 13.57 0.78
CA GLU A 181 -11.70 12.45 1.71
C GLU A 181 -10.38 12.05 2.40
N VAL A 182 -9.24 12.19 1.72
CA VAL A 182 -7.91 12.01 2.34
C VAL A 182 -7.63 13.10 3.37
N ALA A 183 -7.94 14.36 3.07
CA ALA A 183 -7.81 15.46 4.03
C ALA A 183 -8.66 15.22 5.27
N ASP A 184 -9.92 14.84 5.09
CA ASP A 184 -10.83 14.53 6.19
C ASP A 184 -10.32 13.34 7.02
N PHE A 185 -9.69 12.35 6.38
CA PHE A 185 -9.06 11.22 7.08
C PHE A 185 -7.87 11.66 7.93
N ILE A 186 -6.95 12.46 7.38
CA ILE A 186 -5.79 13.00 8.10
C ILE A 186 -6.26 13.83 9.30
N GLN A 187 -7.24 14.71 9.08
CA GLN A 187 -7.79 15.54 10.16
C GLN A 187 -8.42 14.71 11.28
N ARG A 188 -9.17 13.64 10.96
CA ARG A 188 -9.73 12.75 11.99
C ARG A 188 -8.65 11.97 12.74
N ARG A 189 -7.59 11.55 12.04
CA ARG A 189 -6.49 10.78 12.64
C ARG A 189 -5.65 11.66 13.58
N ASP A 190 -5.37 12.89 13.17
CA ASP A 190 -4.37 13.76 13.82
C ASP A 190 -5.00 14.85 14.70
N GLY A 191 -6.31 15.11 14.58
CA GLY A 191 -7.01 16.15 15.35
C GLY A 191 -6.72 17.58 14.87
N HIS A 192 -6.05 17.75 13.73
CA HIS A 192 -5.66 19.05 13.18
C HIS A 192 -6.24 19.27 11.77
N PRO A 193 -6.57 20.52 11.37
CA PRO A 193 -7.07 20.80 10.03
C PRO A 193 -6.10 20.32 8.94
N SER A 194 -6.64 19.69 7.90
CA SER A 194 -5.87 19.26 6.72
C SER A 194 -6.45 19.91 5.47
N ASN A 195 -5.61 20.51 4.63
CA ASN A 195 -6.03 21.16 3.40
C ASN A 195 -5.93 20.18 2.20
N PRO A 196 -7.02 19.87 1.48
CA PRO A 196 -6.98 19.00 0.30
C PRO A 196 -6.13 19.55 -0.85
N GLU A 197 -5.86 20.86 -0.88
CA GLU A 197 -5.01 21.47 -1.91
C GLU A 197 -3.51 21.17 -1.71
N HIS A 198 -3.13 20.69 -0.52
CA HIS A 198 -1.76 20.24 -0.22
C HIS A 198 -1.57 18.74 -0.46
N ILE A 199 -2.59 18.03 -0.95
CA ILE A 199 -2.58 16.58 -1.14
C ILE A 199 -2.34 16.25 -2.62
N TYR A 200 -1.34 15.41 -2.87
CA TYR A 200 -1.01 14.89 -4.19
C TYR A 200 -1.15 13.36 -4.15
N LEU A 201 -2.05 12.82 -4.97
CA LEU A 201 -2.19 11.38 -5.14
C LEU A 201 -1.11 10.87 -6.09
N THR A 202 -0.45 9.78 -5.71
CA THR A 202 0.65 9.17 -6.48
C THR A 202 0.48 7.66 -6.58
N ASP A 203 1.13 7.04 -7.57
CA ASP A 203 1.13 5.59 -7.78
C ASP A 203 2.00 4.87 -6.72
N GLY A 204 1.46 4.83 -5.50
CA GLY A 204 2.21 4.44 -4.31
C GLY A 204 3.12 5.57 -3.80
N ALA A 205 3.86 5.29 -2.72
CA ALA A 205 4.72 6.29 -2.08
C ALA A 205 6.01 6.60 -2.88
N SER A 206 6.54 5.62 -3.63
CA SER A 206 7.85 5.74 -4.30
C SER A 206 7.94 6.90 -5.30
N PRO A 207 6.93 7.17 -6.16
CA PRO A 207 6.93 8.36 -7.00
C PRO A 207 6.94 9.66 -6.20
N GLY A 208 6.23 9.71 -5.07
CA GLY A 208 6.21 10.87 -4.17
C GLY A 208 7.60 11.18 -3.61
N VAL A 209 8.31 10.17 -3.11
CA VAL A 209 9.69 10.30 -2.63
C VAL A 209 10.62 10.79 -3.75
N ARG A 210 10.50 10.23 -4.97
CA ARG A 210 11.29 10.65 -6.12
C ARG A 210 11.06 12.12 -6.49
N ILE A 211 9.81 12.56 -6.51
CA ILE A 211 9.45 13.96 -6.80
C ILE A 211 10.08 14.88 -5.75
N MET A 212 9.95 14.53 -4.47
CA MET A 212 10.52 15.33 -3.38
C MET A 212 12.05 15.42 -3.45
N ILE A 213 12.73 14.29 -3.64
CA ILE A 213 14.20 14.25 -3.76
C ILE A 213 14.67 15.11 -4.95
N ASN A 214 14.02 14.97 -6.11
CA ASN A 214 14.36 15.76 -7.30
C ASN A 214 14.10 17.26 -7.10
N ALA A 215 13.08 17.63 -6.32
CA ALA A 215 12.77 19.04 -6.06
C ALA A 215 13.77 19.70 -5.10
N ILE A 216 14.31 18.96 -4.12
CA ILE A 216 15.16 19.52 -3.06
C ILE A 216 16.66 19.44 -3.35
N ILE A 217 17.12 18.45 -4.12
CA ILE A 217 18.55 18.29 -4.43
C ILE A 217 18.95 19.26 -5.55
N ARG A 218 19.82 20.22 -5.22
CA ARG A 218 20.41 21.17 -6.19
C ARG A 218 21.87 20.87 -6.49
N ASP A 219 22.65 20.40 -5.51
CA ASP A 219 24.08 20.08 -5.61
C ASP A 219 24.46 18.92 -4.65
N ARG A 220 25.70 18.86 -4.12
CA ARG A 220 26.20 17.81 -3.21
C ARG A 220 25.59 17.86 -1.79
N VAL A 221 24.32 18.19 -1.67
CA VAL A 221 23.59 18.14 -0.40
C VAL A 221 23.32 16.69 -0.02
N ARG A 222 23.72 16.34 1.21
CA ARG A 222 23.32 15.08 1.83
C ARG A 222 21.85 15.22 2.26
N VAL A 223 20.99 14.38 1.70
CA VAL A 223 19.58 14.30 2.12
C VAL A 223 19.43 13.07 3.03
N CYS A 224 18.84 13.27 4.20
CA CYS A 224 18.36 12.16 5.03
C CYS A 224 16.89 11.92 4.68
N VAL A 225 16.57 10.75 4.12
CA VAL A 225 15.19 10.32 3.85
C VAL A 225 14.90 9.09 4.69
N CYS A 226 13.92 9.20 5.57
CA CYS A 226 13.37 8.07 6.31
C CYS A 226 12.06 7.66 5.63
N VAL A 227 11.97 6.41 5.20
CA VAL A 227 10.79 5.78 4.58
C VAL A 227 10.34 4.58 5.39
#